data_AF-F7NEV0-F1
#
_entry.id   AF-F7NEV0-F1
#
_cell.length_a   1.000
_cell.length_b   1.000
_cell.length_c   1.000
_cell.angle_alpha   90.00
_cell.angle_beta   90.00
_cell.angle_gamma   90.00
#
_symmetry.space_group_name_H-M   'P 1'
#
loop_
_entity.id
_entity.type
_entity.pdbx_description
1 polymer ?
#
loop_
_entity_poly.entity_id
_entity_poly.type
_entity_poly.pdbx_seq_one_letter_code
_entity_poly.pdbx_strand_id
1 'polypeptide(L)'
;MGHRYNQDKYQLLQQRLDRTLTGAPASPVLMRILQMLFSPAEAELAAKLPGQLTPLAVLARRTGLPEPQLDEKLTDLAERGLIIDLEYNGKRYFSLAPVVIGFFEFTFMRTRDELPMAELAALFEEYMMSDASDSAFPHAVFQGETQIGRSLVREEALPADSTEILDWERASKVIEQAKSIGVSLCACRHKQSHLGQACQAPQEVCLSMNYAADILVRRGMARTVGASEALRILQKCKEAGLAQTGDNVQRNLSYICNCCGCCCSMFQSVRRLHMRGAIVTSNWLAGLDASKCRRCGKCVAACPAGAISFVNQPENGLKPSVICDESLCLGCGVCHTACPLGAISLRSRPQKVYVPETAFDKNVAMAIERGKVAELLFDQPESLSARALARTATLLEKSGPVRALLALKPVKSIFLKGLVTGAKARMKEIRPYIE
;
A
#
# COMPACT_ATOMS: atom_id res chain seq x y z
N MET A 1 0.05 -38.45 -11.75
CA MET A 1 -0.71 -37.95 -10.57
C MET A 1 0.00 -36.81 -9.84
N GLY A 2 1.33 -36.78 -9.72
CA GLY A 2 2.06 -35.71 -9.02
C GLY A 2 1.87 -34.28 -9.54
N HIS A 3 1.76 -34.07 -10.85
CA HIS A 3 1.52 -32.73 -11.41
C HIS A 3 0.17 -32.13 -11.02
N ARG A 4 -0.91 -32.93 -10.99
CA ARG A 4 -2.24 -32.47 -10.55
C ARG A 4 -2.26 -32.16 -9.06
N TYR A 5 -1.69 -33.05 -8.24
CA TYR A 5 -1.60 -32.85 -6.80
C TYR A 5 -0.77 -31.62 -6.40
N ASN A 6 0.32 -31.32 -7.13
CA ASN A 6 1.09 -30.08 -6.90
C ASN A 6 0.31 -28.83 -7.34
N GLN A 7 -0.43 -28.90 -8.45
CA GLN A 7 -1.28 -27.80 -8.91
C GLN A 7 -2.34 -27.43 -7.86
N ASP A 8 -2.90 -28.42 -7.17
CA ASP A 8 -3.89 -28.21 -6.11
C ASP A 8 -3.29 -27.40 -4.92
N LYS A 9 -2.02 -27.59 -4.56
CA LYS A 9 -1.37 -26.88 -3.43
C LYS A 9 -1.18 -25.39 -3.68
N TYR A 10 -0.70 -25.02 -4.86
CA TYR A 10 -0.53 -23.61 -5.22
C TYR A 10 -1.88 -22.92 -5.40
N GLN A 11 -2.90 -23.64 -5.88
CA GLN A 11 -4.26 -23.11 -5.96
C GLN A 11 -4.83 -22.81 -4.57
N LEU A 12 -4.60 -23.68 -3.58
CA LEU A 12 -4.98 -23.42 -2.18
C LEU A 12 -4.26 -22.19 -1.61
N LEU A 13 -2.96 -22.03 -1.88
CA LEU A 13 -2.21 -20.85 -1.46
C LEU A 13 -2.75 -19.57 -2.14
N GLN A 14 -3.05 -19.61 -3.42
CA GLN A 14 -3.64 -18.46 -4.11
C GLN A 14 -5.00 -18.10 -3.52
N GLN A 15 -5.90 -19.07 -3.34
CA GLN A 15 -7.20 -18.83 -2.71
C GLN A 15 -7.03 -18.22 -1.32
N ARG A 16 -5.97 -18.62 -0.61
CA ARG A 16 -5.63 -18.07 0.68
C ARG A 16 -5.20 -16.60 0.60
N LEU A 17 -4.29 -16.28 -0.31
CA LEU A 17 -3.83 -14.92 -0.58
C LEU A 17 -4.99 -14.03 -1.05
N ASP A 18 -5.94 -14.57 -1.82
CA ASP A 18 -7.07 -13.81 -2.33
C ASP A 18 -8.07 -13.38 -1.26
N ARG A 19 -8.09 -14.09 -0.12
CA ARG A 19 -8.87 -13.68 1.07
C ARG A 19 -8.27 -12.49 1.81
N THR A 20 -7.03 -12.09 1.51
CA THR A 20 -6.46 -10.86 2.09
C THR A 20 -7.19 -9.62 1.55
N LEU A 21 -7.08 -8.49 2.24
CA LEU A 21 -7.80 -7.25 1.89
C LEU A 21 -7.50 -6.75 0.47
N THR A 22 -6.29 -6.95 -0.02
CA THR A 22 -5.84 -6.54 -1.35
C THR A 22 -6.16 -7.56 -2.44
N GLY A 23 -6.50 -8.78 -2.05
CA GLY A 23 -6.74 -9.88 -2.96
C GLY A 23 -5.45 -10.37 -3.64
N ALA A 24 -5.64 -11.44 -4.40
CA ALA A 24 -4.65 -12.09 -5.25
C ALA A 24 -5.41 -12.93 -6.29
N PRO A 25 -6.13 -12.29 -7.24
CA PRO A 25 -6.94 -13.01 -8.21
C PRO A 25 -6.12 -14.06 -8.96
N ALA A 26 -6.72 -15.23 -9.18
CA ALA A 26 -6.06 -16.34 -9.84
C ALA A 26 -5.63 -15.97 -11.26
N SER A 27 -4.39 -16.28 -11.60
CA SER A 27 -3.88 -16.18 -12.96
C SER A 27 -2.76 -17.19 -13.18
N PRO A 28 -2.51 -17.65 -14.42
CA PRO A 28 -1.34 -18.47 -14.72
C PRO A 28 -0.02 -17.81 -14.30
N VAL A 29 0.06 -16.49 -14.43
CA VAL A 29 1.22 -15.67 -14.05
C VAL A 29 1.45 -15.74 -12.54
N LEU A 30 0.41 -15.55 -11.72
CA LEU A 30 0.52 -15.68 -10.28
C LEU A 30 0.93 -17.10 -9.88
N MET A 31 0.38 -18.13 -10.51
CA MET A 31 0.80 -19.52 -10.23
C MET A 31 2.30 -19.71 -10.47
N ARG A 32 2.85 -19.15 -11.55
CA ARG A 32 4.27 -19.20 -11.85
C ARG A 32 5.10 -18.47 -10.79
N ILE A 33 4.67 -17.28 -10.35
CA ILE A 33 5.32 -16.56 -9.25
C ILE A 33 5.34 -17.42 -7.98
N LEU A 34 4.20 -18.01 -7.59
CA LEU A 34 4.11 -18.84 -6.40
C LEU A 34 5.00 -20.09 -6.49
N GLN A 35 5.10 -20.72 -7.65
CA GLN A 35 5.97 -21.88 -7.88
C GLN A 35 7.46 -21.54 -7.81
N MET A 36 7.83 -20.30 -8.12
CA MET A 36 9.22 -19.83 -8.00
C MET A 36 9.58 -19.47 -6.56
N LEU A 37 8.61 -18.99 -5.78
CA LEU A 37 8.84 -18.51 -4.42
C LEU A 37 8.64 -19.59 -3.35
N PHE A 38 7.76 -20.56 -3.58
CA PHE A 38 7.41 -21.60 -2.62
C PHE A 38 7.69 -22.99 -3.19
N SER A 39 8.29 -23.87 -2.40
CA SER A 39 8.23 -25.30 -2.67
C SER A 39 6.80 -25.82 -2.49
N PRO A 40 6.42 -26.99 -3.05
CA PRO A 40 5.07 -27.52 -2.88
C PRO A 40 4.65 -27.72 -1.41
N ALA A 41 5.59 -28.11 -0.54
CA ALA A 41 5.34 -28.28 0.89
C ALA A 41 5.15 -26.93 1.60
N GLU A 42 5.93 -25.91 1.21
CA GLU A 42 5.78 -24.56 1.73
C GLU A 42 4.48 -23.92 1.30
N ALA A 43 4.06 -24.13 0.05
CA ALA A 43 2.78 -23.62 -0.44
C ALA A 43 1.60 -24.17 0.36
N GLU A 44 1.64 -25.47 0.68
CA GLU A 44 0.64 -26.11 1.54
C GLU A 44 0.67 -25.57 2.98
N LEU A 45 1.86 -25.31 3.55
CA LEU A 45 1.98 -24.69 4.87
C LEU A 45 1.44 -23.25 4.86
N ALA A 46 1.87 -22.44 3.88
CA ALA A 46 1.48 -21.05 3.71
C ALA A 46 -0.02 -20.88 3.48
N ALA A 47 -0.67 -21.82 2.79
CA ALA A 47 -2.12 -21.84 2.60
C ALA A 47 -2.91 -21.93 3.93
N LYS A 48 -2.29 -22.45 4.99
CA LYS A 48 -2.89 -22.54 6.34
C LYS A 48 -2.64 -21.29 7.18
N LEU A 49 -1.75 -20.39 6.75
CA LEU A 49 -1.38 -19.21 7.55
C LEU A 49 -2.46 -18.11 7.50
N PRO A 50 -2.71 -17.42 8.62
CA PRO A 50 -3.59 -16.25 8.69
C PRO A 50 -3.03 -15.03 7.97
N GLY A 51 -3.91 -14.18 7.45
CA GLY A 51 -3.53 -12.84 6.99
C GLY A 51 -3.27 -11.88 8.17
N GLN A 52 -3.68 -12.27 9.38
CA GLN A 52 -3.45 -11.53 10.63
C GLN A 52 -2.32 -12.15 11.45
N LEU A 53 -1.57 -11.30 12.16
CA LEU A 53 -0.52 -11.72 13.07
C LEU A 53 -1.09 -12.68 14.13
N THR A 54 -0.59 -13.90 14.13
CA THR A 54 -1.08 -14.99 14.97
C THR A 54 0.07 -15.64 15.74
N PRO A 55 -0.08 -15.90 17.05
CA PRO A 55 0.96 -16.53 17.85
C PRO A 55 1.40 -17.89 17.30
N LEU A 56 2.70 -18.19 17.39
CA LEU A 56 3.27 -19.49 16.99
C LEU A 56 2.50 -20.69 17.59
N ALA A 57 2.16 -20.64 18.88
CA ALA A 57 1.43 -21.70 19.58
C ALA A 57 0.01 -21.97 19.01
N VAL A 58 -0.63 -20.95 18.42
CA VAL A 58 -1.90 -21.12 17.72
C VAL A 58 -1.66 -21.76 16.34
N LEU A 59 -0.60 -21.36 15.64
CA LEU A 59 -0.22 -21.91 14.34
C LEU A 59 0.26 -23.37 14.43
N ALA A 60 0.95 -23.75 15.49
CA ALA A 60 1.37 -25.13 15.75
C ALA A 60 0.16 -26.07 15.87
N ARG A 61 -0.84 -25.67 16.68
CA ARG A 61 -2.11 -26.39 16.78
C ARG A 61 -2.86 -26.48 15.44
N ARG A 62 -2.83 -25.41 14.63
CA ARG A 62 -3.49 -25.37 13.32
C ARG A 62 -2.80 -26.26 12.29
N THR A 63 -1.47 -26.26 12.27
CA THR A 63 -0.69 -26.99 11.26
C THR A 63 -0.45 -28.44 11.65
N GLY A 64 -0.58 -28.77 12.95
CA GLY A 64 -0.24 -30.08 13.51
C GLY A 64 1.25 -30.29 13.68
N LEU A 65 2.08 -29.26 13.45
CA LEU A 65 3.53 -29.32 13.56
C LEU A 65 3.98 -28.93 14.98
N PRO A 66 5.01 -29.59 15.55
CA PRO A 66 5.65 -29.15 16.79
C PRO A 66 6.15 -27.71 16.68
N GLU A 67 5.99 -26.92 17.76
CA GLU A 67 6.36 -25.49 17.76
C GLU A 67 7.79 -25.22 17.27
N PRO A 68 8.85 -25.92 17.73
CA PRO A 68 10.22 -25.65 17.27
C PRO A 68 10.40 -25.89 15.76
N GLN A 69 9.80 -26.95 15.23
CA GLN A 69 9.88 -27.29 13.81
C GLN A 69 9.10 -26.30 12.95
N LEU A 70 7.93 -25.86 13.42
CA LEU A 70 7.14 -24.85 12.74
C LEU A 70 7.88 -23.51 12.75
N ASP A 71 8.47 -23.14 13.89
CA ASP A 71 9.18 -21.88 14.05
C ASP A 71 10.35 -21.76 13.08
N GLU A 72 11.15 -22.80 12.93
CA GLU A 72 12.24 -22.89 11.95
C GLU A 72 11.73 -22.66 10.52
N LYS A 73 10.68 -23.38 10.11
CA LYS A 73 10.09 -23.25 8.76
C LYS A 73 9.52 -21.86 8.50
N LEU A 74 8.83 -21.28 9.48
CA LEU A 74 8.26 -19.94 9.35
C LEU A 74 9.36 -18.87 9.36
N THR A 75 10.45 -19.09 10.10
CA THR A 75 11.61 -18.19 10.09
C THR A 75 12.23 -18.11 8.70
N ASP A 76 12.48 -19.25 8.05
CA ASP A 76 13.01 -19.29 6.69
C ASP A 76 12.08 -18.58 5.68
N LEU A 77 10.76 -18.83 5.76
CA LEU A 77 9.78 -18.11 4.92
C LEU A 77 9.79 -16.59 5.17
N ALA A 78 9.97 -16.15 6.42
CA ALA A 78 10.05 -14.74 6.77
C ALA A 78 11.36 -14.10 6.26
N GLU A 79 12.48 -14.81 6.37
CA GLU A 79 13.77 -14.40 5.79
C GLU A 79 13.71 -14.27 4.28
N ARG A 80 12.93 -15.13 3.61
CA ARG A 80 12.64 -15.01 2.18
C ARG A 80 11.62 -13.91 1.84
N GLY A 81 10.93 -13.34 2.83
CA GLY A 81 9.94 -12.28 2.63
C GLY A 81 8.59 -12.78 2.13
N LEU A 82 8.26 -14.04 2.41
CA LEU A 82 7.02 -14.69 1.98
C LEU A 82 5.93 -14.64 3.05
N ILE A 83 6.33 -14.41 4.30
CA ILE A 83 5.47 -14.18 5.44
C ILE A 83 6.03 -13.01 6.26
N ILE A 84 5.20 -12.46 7.13
CA ILE A 84 5.57 -11.45 8.11
C ILE A 84 5.74 -12.14 9.46
N ASP A 85 6.79 -11.80 10.19
CA ASP A 85 6.96 -12.19 11.59
C ASP A 85 7.10 -10.95 12.49
N LEU A 86 6.74 -11.14 13.76
CA LEU A 86 6.90 -10.14 14.80
C LEU A 86 7.27 -10.84 16.10
N GLU A 87 8.11 -10.22 16.92
CA GLU A 87 8.36 -10.64 18.29
C GLU A 87 7.93 -9.55 19.27
N TYR A 88 7.20 -9.97 20.30
CA TYR A 88 6.70 -9.08 21.33
C TYR A 88 6.56 -9.83 22.65
N ASN A 89 7.07 -9.24 23.74
CA ASN A 89 7.07 -9.85 25.08
C ASN A 89 7.59 -11.30 25.08
N GLY A 90 8.65 -11.58 24.31
CA GLY A 90 9.25 -12.91 24.17
C GLY A 90 8.39 -13.94 23.42
N LYS A 91 7.30 -13.52 22.78
CA LYS A 91 6.45 -14.38 21.95
C LYS A 91 6.55 -14.02 20.47
N ARG A 92 6.55 -15.04 19.62
CA ARG A 92 6.57 -14.89 18.16
C ARG A 92 5.18 -14.96 17.55
N TYR A 93 4.95 -14.08 16.57
CA TYR A 93 3.72 -13.95 15.80
C TYR A 93 4.05 -14.00 14.32
N PHE A 94 3.14 -14.57 13.52
CA PHE A 94 3.31 -14.66 12.08
C PHE A 94 2.01 -14.41 11.33
N SER A 95 2.13 -13.91 10.11
CA SER A 95 1.05 -13.81 9.14
C SER A 95 1.55 -14.01 7.73
N LEU A 96 0.70 -14.55 6.85
CA LEU A 96 0.95 -14.60 5.42
C LEU A 96 1.14 -13.18 4.88
N ALA A 97 2.22 -12.95 4.12
CA ALA A 97 2.40 -11.68 3.46
C ALA A 97 1.41 -11.58 2.29
N PRO A 98 0.62 -10.49 2.17
CA PRO A 98 -0.19 -10.28 0.97
C PRO A 98 0.72 -10.03 -0.24
N VAL A 99 0.14 -9.96 -1.45
CA VAL A 99 0.93 -9.58 -2.64
C VAL A 99 1.47 -8.15 -2.47
N VAL A 100 0.61 -7.21 -2.08
CA VAL A 100 0.93 -5.79 -1.83
C VAL A 100 0.19 -5.32 -0.56
N ILE A 101 0.76 -4.59 0.37
CA ILE A 101 2.21 -4.44 0.57
C ILE A 101 2.70 -5.70 1.28
N GLY A 102 3.52 -6.49 0.62
CA GLY A 102 3.98 -7.76 1.15
C GLY A 102 5.06 -8.38 0.28
N PHE A 103 4.87 -9.62 -0.17
CA PHE A 103 5.98 -10.37 -0.75
C PHE A 103 6.49 -9.77 -2.07
N PHE A 104 5.70 -8.96 -2.79
CA PHE A 104 6.22 -8.17 -3.91
C PHE A 104 7.29 -7.19 -3.43
N GLU A 105 6.97 -6.32 -2.46
CA GLU A 105 7.93 -5.37 -1.91
C GLU A 105 9.12 -6.08 -1.26
N PHE A 106 8.87 -7.11 -0.44
CA PHE A 106 9.93 -7.81 0.30
C PHE A 106 10.92 -8.53 -0.62
N THR A 107 10.48 -8.89 -1.84
CA THR A 107 11.34 -9.42 -2.91
C THR A 107 12.24 -8.33 -3.49
N PHE A 108 11.70 -7.14 -3.81
CA PHE A 108 12.42 -6.10 -4.54
C PHE A 108 13.00 -4.96 -3.68
N MET A 109 12.77 -4.92 -2.37
CA MET A 109 13.35 -3.91 -1.47
C MET A 109 14.82 -4.15 -1.11
N ARG A 110 15.40 -5.26 -1.57
CA ARG A 110 16.79 -5.69 -1.34
C ARG A 110 17.35 -6.37 -2.57
N THR A 111 18.67 -6.47 -2.65
CA THR A 111 19.38 -7.29 -3.65
C THR A 111 19.53 -8.72 -3.13
N ARG A 112 19.36 -9.70 -4.02
CA ARG A 112 19.41 -11.13 -3.72
C ARG A 112 19.89 -11.88 -4.96
N ASP A 113 20.84 -12.78 -4.80
CA ASP A 113 21.45 -13.53 -5.90
C ASP A 113 20.80 -14.92 -6.06
N GLU A 114 20.10 -15.39 -5.04
CA GLU A 114 19.48 -16.71 -4.96
C GLU A 114 18.18 -16.86 -5.77
N LEU A 115 17.62 -15.76 -6.30
CA LEU A 115 16.39 -15.76 -7.08
C LEU A 115 16.61 -15.26 -8.52
N PRO A 116 15.89 -15.80 -9.51
CA PRO A 116 15.91 -15.31 -10.89
C PRO A 116 15.15 -13.98 -11.00
N MET A 117 15.76 -12.90 -10.51
CA MET A 117 15.11 -11.59 -10.33
C MET A 117 14.54 -10.99 -11.62
N ALA A 118 15.16 -11.25 -12.78
CA ALA A 118 14.65 -10.79 -14.07
C ALA A 118 13.35 -11.49 -14.48
N GLU A 119 13.26 -12.82 -14.29
CA GLU A 119 12.03 -13.59 -14.56
C GLU A 119 10.93 -13.18 -13.58
N LEU A 120 11.25 -13.05 -12.28
CA LEU A 120 10.30 -12.55 -11.28
C LEU A 120 9.81 -11.14 -11.63
N ALA A 121 10.70 -10.23 -12.03
CA ALA A 121 10.32 -8.87 -12.39
C ALA A 121 9.34 -8.84 -13.57
N ALA A 122 9.56 -9.69 -14.59
CA ALA A 122 8.68 -9.79 -15.74
C ALA A 122 7.29 -10.33 -15.33
N LEU A 123 7.25 -11.39 -14.52
CA LEU A 123 6.01 -11.97 -14.03
C LEU A 123 5.22 -11.01 -13.14
N PHE A 124 5.88 -10.28 -12.23
CA PHE A 124 5.21 -9.27 -11.41
C PHE A 124 4.74 -8.07 -12.26
N GLU A 125 5.48 -7.67 -13.29
CA GLU A 125 5.00 -6.62 -14.22
C GLU A 125 3.75 -7.09 -14.97
N GLU A 126 3.76 -8.30 -15.52
CA GLU A 126 2.60 -8.86 -16.21
C GLU A 126 1.39 -9.01 -15.28
N TYR A 127 1.60 -9.56 -14.07
CA TYR A 127 0.52 -9.77 -13.11
C TYR A 127 -0.06 -8.44 -12.60
N MET A 128 0.79 -7.47 -12.31
CA MET A 128 0.37 -6.22 -11.68
C MET A 128 -0.06 -5.16 -12.68
N MET A 129 0.49 -5.12 -13.90
CA MET A 129 0.37 -3.97 -14.82
C MET A 129 -0.03 -4.37 -16.23
N SER A 130 -0.59 -5.58 -16.44
CA SER A 130 -1.10 -5.98 -17.75
C SER A 130 -2.13 -4.96 -18.28
N ASP A 131 -1.92 -4.47 -19.50
CA ASP A 131 -2.79 -3.49 -20.17
C ASP A 131 -4.13 -4.10 -20.64
N ALA A 132 -4.40 -5.36 -20.33
CA ALA A 132 -5.70 -5.95 -20.55
C ALA A 132 -6.73 -5.16 -19.74
N SER A 133 -7.80 -4.71 -20.39
CA SER A 133 -8.96 -4.05 -19.74
C SER A 133 -9.53 -4.85 -18.56
N ASP A 134 -9.19 -6.14 -18.48
CA ASP A 134 -9.61 -7.09 -17.46
C ASP A 134 -8.49 -7.47 -16.46
N SER A 135 -7.44 -6.66 -16.30
CA SER A 135 -6.37 -6.95 -15.34
C SER A 135 -6.94 -7.05 -13.92
N ALA A 136 -7.13 -8.29 -13.45
CA ALA A 136 -7.89 -8.56 -12.25
C ALA A 136 -7.21 -8.02 -10.99
N PHE A 137 -5.87 -8.01 -10.95
CA PHE A 137 -5.12 -7.65 -9.75
C PHE A 137 -5.22 -6.16 -9.40
N PRO A 138 -4.94 -5.18 -10.30
CA PRO A 138 -5.18 -3.77 -10.02
C PRO A 138 -6.60 -3.47 -9.56
N HIS A 139 -7.60 -4.10 -10.16
CA HIS A 139 -9.00 -3.92 -9.77
C HIS A 139 -9.26 -4.47 -8.35
N ALA A 140 -8.69 -5.62 -8.00
CA ALA A 140 -8.80 -6.19 -6.66
C ALA A 140 -8.09 -5.34 -5.58
N VAL A 141 -6.95 -4.72 -5.94
CA VAL A 141 -6.17 -3.87 -5.04
C VAL A 141 -6.82 -2.50 -4.84
N PHE A 142 -7.32 -1.88 -5.91
CA PHE A 142 -7.78 -0.49 -5.91
C PHE A 142 -9.31 -0.31 -5.92
N GLN A 143 -10.09 -1.38 -5.70
CA GLN A 143 -11.53 -1.27 -5.45
C GLN A 143 -11.86 -0.51 -4.15
N GLY A 144 -13.02 0.13 -4.15
CA GLY A 144 -13.51 0.93 -3.02
C GLY A 144 -12.95 2.35 -2.99
N GLU A 145 -13.26 3.07 -1.91
CA GLU A 145 -12.78 4.44 -1.68
C GLU A 145 -11.53 4.47 -0.79
N THR A 146 -11.44 3.52 0.14
CA THR A 146 -10.32 3.37 1.06
C THR A 146 -9.19 2.58 0.39
N GLN A 147 -8.05 3.24 0.18
CA GLN A 147 -6.86 2.62 -0.40
C GLN A 147 -5.73 2.40 0.60
N ILE A 148 -4.75 1.61 0.18
CA ILE A 148 -3.54 1.28 0.96
C ILE A 148 -2.70 2.54 1.19
N GLY A 149 -2.56 3.37 0.16
CA GLY A 149 -1.69 4.53 0.16
C GLY A 149 -2.38 5.83 -0.21
N ARG A 150 -1.76 6.92 0.21
CA ARG A 150 -2.20 8.30 -0.04
C ARG A 150 -1.05 9.18 -0.48
N SER A 151 -1.37 10.29 -1.13
CA SER A 151 -0.41 11.35 -1.41
C SER A 151 -0.11 12.14 -0.14
N LEU A 152 1.18 12.40 0.11
CA LEU A 152 1.63 13.40 1.06
C LEU A 152 2.01 14.65 0.28
N VAL A 153 1.66 15.82 0.81
CA VAL A 153 1.88 17.09 0.12
C VAL A 153 3.32 17.56 0.34
N ARG A 154 3.93 18.17 -0.69
CA ARG A 154 5.17 18.94 -0.51
C ARG A 154 4.87 20.20 0.28
N GLU A 155 5.39 20.25 1.49
CA GLU A 155 5.21 21.36 2.43
C GLU A 155 5.64 22.70 1.84
N GLU A 156 6.68 22.71 1.01
CA GLU A 156 7.22 23.91 0.34
C GLU A 156 6.26 24.49 -0.70
N ALA A 157 5.29 23.70 -1.18
CA ALA A 157 4.31 24.13 -2.17
C ALA A 157 3.06 24.77 -1.54
N LEU A 158 2.98 24.78 -0.22
CA LEU A 158 1.84 25.27 0.54
C LEU A 158 1.96 26.78 0.80
N PRO A 159 0.84 27.54 0.78
CA PRO A 159 0.84 28.94 1.17
C PRO A 159 1.33 29.14 2.60
N ALA A 160 2.14 30.18 2.85
CA ALA A 160 2.68 30.50 4.17
C ALA A 160 1.60 30.73 5.24
N ASP A 161 0.45 31.26 4.84
CA ASP A 161 -0.68 31.57 5.74
C ASP A 161 -1.70 30.42 5.86
N SER A 162 -1.31 29.19 5.50
CA SER A 162 -2.17 28.02 5.65
C SER A 162 -2.40 27.73 7.13
N THR A 163 -3.58 28.09 7.64
CA THR A 163 -3.86 28.09 9.08
C THR A 163 -3.81 26.71 9.75
N GLU A 164 -4.00 25.60 9.02
CA GLU A 164 -3.86 24.25 9.58
C GLU A 164 -3.44 23.23 8.50
N ILE A 165 -2.14 22.93 8.41
CA ILE A 165 -1.66 21.72 7.73
C ILE A 165 -1.61 20.63 8.81
N LEU A 166 -2.38 19.56 8.61
CA LEU A 166 -2.45 18.48 9.59
C LEU A 166 -1.08 17.77 9.62
N ASP A 167 -0.55 17.47 10.80
CA ASP A 167 0.79 16.87 10.94
C ASP A 167 0.92 15.56 10.15
N TRP A 168 -0.16 14.79 10.07
CA TRP A 168 -0.20 13.56 9.29
C TRP A 168 -0.13 13.77 7.78
N GLU A 169 -0.29 14.98 7.24
CA GLU A 169 -0.07 15.30 5.83
C GLU A 169 1.40 15.61 5.50
N ARG A 170 2.20 15.86 6.53
CA ARG A 170 3.58 16.34 6.43
C ARG A 170 4.54 15.18 6.56
N ALA A 171 5.19 14.83 5.45
CA ALA A 171 6.19 13.77 5.45
C ALA A 171 7.33 14.04 6.45
N SER A 172 7.72 15.31 6.66
CA SER A 172 8.73 15.66 7.66
C SER A 172 8.28 15.33 9.09
N LYS A 173 7.04 15.69 9.46
CA LYS A 173 6.49 15.42 10.80
C LYS A 173 6.32 13.94 11.07
N VAL A 174 5.89 13.17 10.06
CA VAL A 174 5.81 11.71 10.17
C VAL A 174 7.19 11.11 10.45
N ILE A 175 8.25 11.58 9.78
CA ILE A 175 9.62 11.13 10.01
C ILE A 175 10.10 11.53 11.42
N GLU A 176 9.86 12.76 11.84
CA GLU A 176 10.27 13.28 13.16
C GLU A 176 9.61 12.52 14.33
N GLN A 177 8.37 12.08 14.15
CA GLN A 177 7.58 11.38 15.18
C GLN A 177 7.76 9.86 15.16
N ALA A 178 8.42 9.30 14.14
CA ALA A 178 8.59 7.86 14.02
C ALA A 178 9.52 7.31 15.10
N LYS A 179 9.11 6.21 15.74
CA LYS A 179 9.92 5.54 16.78
C LYS A 179 11.12 4.79 16.19
N SER A 180 10.88 4.15 15.04
CA SER A 180 11.87 3.38 14.29
C SER A 180 11.76 3.77 12.82
N ILE A 181 12.90 3.82 12.13
CA ILE A 181 12.99 4.26 10.74
C ILE A 181 13.97 3.33 10.03
N GLY A 182 13.50 2.68 8.97
CA GLY A 182 14.30 1.87 8.06
C GLY A 182 14.31 2.48 6.67
N VAL A 183 15.40 2.26 5.93
CA VAL A 183 15.46 2.56 4.50
C VAL A 183 15.78 1.29 3.71
N SER A 184 15.09 1.14 2.57
CA SER A 184 15.28 0.04 1.63
C SER A 184 15.24 0.54 0.18
N LEU A 185 15.52 -0.37 -0.77
CA LEU A 185 15.38 -0.08 -2.20
C LEU A 185 13.91 0.18 -2.54
N CYS A 186 13.65 1.08 -3.49
CA CYS A 186 12.32 1.26 -4.05
C CYS A 186 11.93 0.01 -4.85
N ALA A 187 11.09 -0.85 -4.27
CA ALA A 187 10.65 -2.12 -4.90
C ALA A 187 10.19 -1.95 -6.34
N CYS A 188 9.37 -0.93 -6.62
CA CYS A 188 8.89 -0.66 -7.97
C CYS A 188 10.01 -0.31 -8.94
N ARG A 189 10.97 0.52 -8.53
CA ARG A 189 12.09 0.94 -9.40
C ARG A 189 13.12 -0.17 -9.54
N HIS A 190 13.36 -0.96 -8.50
CA HIS A 190 14.25 -2.11 -8.54
C HIS A 190 13.68 -3.24 -9.42
N LYS A 191 12.37 -3.51 -9.37
CA LYS A 191 11.71 -4.37 -10.37
C LYS A 191 12.00 -3.87 -11.79
N GLN A 192 11.77 -2.59 -12.05
CA GLN A 192 11.98 -2.01 -13.38
C GLN A 192 13.45 -2.04 -13.83
N SER A 193 14.44 -2.05 -12.92
CA SER A 193 15.85 -2.17 -13.32
C SER A 193 16.18 -3.56 -13.86
N HIS A 194 15.55 -4.62 -13.33
CA HIS A 194 15.68 -5.96 -13.90
C HIS A 194 15.04 -6.10 -15.28
N LEU A 195 14.16 -5.17 -15.65
CA LEU A 195 13.54 -5.08 -16.99
C LEU A 195 14.27 -4.11 -17.94
N GLY A 196 15.34 -3.44 -17.47
CA GLY A 196 16.02 -2.39 -18.25
C GLY A 196 15.20 -1.11 -18.43
N GLN A 197 14.17 -0.90 -17.62
CA GLN A 197 13.19 0.19 -17.76
C GLN A 197 13.17 1.17 -16.56
N ALA A 198 14.05 0.98 -15.58
CA ALA A 198 14.15 1.89 -14.43
C ALA A 198 14.57 3.30 -14.86
N CYS A 199 13.95 4.32 -14.22
CA CYS A 199 14.46 5.69 -14.32
C CYS A 199 15.72 5.90 -13.48
N GLN A 200 16.38 7.03 -13.70
CA GLN A 200 17.61 7.42 -13.02
C GLN A 200 17.41 7.98 -11.61
N ALA A 201 16.20 7.91 -11.05
CA ALA A 201 15.95 8.40 -9.71
C ALA A 201 16.61 7.50 -8.64
N PRO A 202 17.01 8.04 -7.48
CA PRO A 202 17.78 7.29 -6.48
C PRO A 202 17.03 6.04 -5.98
N GLN A 203 17.71 4.88 -5.91
CA GLN A 203 17.09 3.58 -5.58
C GLN A 203 16.78 3.39 -4.09
N GLU A 204 17.72 3.68 -3.19
CA GLU A 204 17.56 3.49 -1.74
C GLU A 204 16.79 4.67 -1.11
N VAL A 205 15.47 4.63 -1.22
CA VAL A 205 14.57 5.75 -0.86
C VAL A 205 13.22 5.31 -0.29
N CYS A 206 12.98 4.01 -0.13
CA CYS A 206 11.75 3.51 0.47
C CYS A 206 11.92 3.57 1.99
N LEU A 207 11.10 4.37 2.67
CA LEU A 207 11.21 4.57 4.11
C LEU A 207 10.13 3.73 4.81
N SER A 208 10.55 2.79 5.64
CA SER A 208 9.66 2.06 6.55
C SER A 208 9.70 2.69 7.94
N MET A 209 8.56 2.77 8.61
CA MET A 209 8.40 3.50 9.86
C MET A 209 7.81 2.59 10.93
N ASN A 210 8.08 2.90 12.20
CA ASN A 210 7.48 2.26 13.37
C ASN A 210 7.65 0.73 13.31
N TYR A 211 6.60 -0.04 13.65
CA TYR A 211 6.66 -1.50 13.68
C TYR A 211 7.11 -2.12 12.35
N ALA A 212 6.77 -1.50 11.21
CA ALA A 212 7.17 -2.00 9.90
C ALA A 212 8.67 -1.81 9.66
N ALA A 213 9.28 -0.75 10.21
CA ALA A 213 10.73 -0.59 10.20
C ALA A 213 11.40 -1.74 10.96
N ASP A 214 10.93 -2.05 12.16
CA ASP A 214 11.52 -3.08 13.02
C ASP A 214 11.48 -4.46 12.34
N ILE A 215 10.35 -4.83 11.72
CA ILE A 215 10.19 -6.09 10.98
C ILE A 215 11.17 -6.16 9.80
N LEU A 216 11.23 -5.11 8.98
CA LEU A 216 12.04 -5.12 7.76
C LEU A 216 13.54 -5.06 8.07
N VAL A 217 13.94 -4.31 9.10
CA VAL A 217 15.34 -4.26 9.56
C VAL A 217 15.77 -5.61 10.10
N ARG A 218 14.95 -6.23 10.96
CA ARG A 218 15.25 -7.55 11.54
C ARG A 218 15.51 -8.60 10.47
N ARG A 219 14.78 -8.54 9.36
CA ARG A 219 14.88 -9.50 8.24
C ARG A 219 15.85 -9.10 7.14
N GLY A 220 16.68 -8.08 7.37
CA GLY A 220 17.69 -7.62 6.42
C GLY A 220 17.10 -7.07 5.12
N MET A 221 15.84 -6.63 5.14
CA MET A 221 15.17 -6.00 4.00
C MET A 221 15.32 -4.48 4.01
N ALA A 222 15.68 -3.91 5.15
CA ALA A 222 15.98 -2.49 5.34
C ALA A 222 17.19 -2.34 6.27
N ARG A 223 17.86 -1.19 6.18
CA ARG A 223 18.84 -0.78 7.20
C ARG A 223 18.24 0.33 8.07
N THR A 224 18.59 0.34 9.35
CA THR A 224 18.16 1.40 10.27
C THR A 224 18.77 2.73 9.89
N VAL A 225 17.98 3.80 10.01
CA VAL A 225 18.44 5.19 9.84
C VAL A 225 17.84 6.09 10.92
N GLY A 226 18.51 7.19 11.24
CA GLY A 226 17.95 8.22 12.12
C GLY A 226 17.05 9.21 11.38
N ALA A 227 16.23 9.96 12.11
CA ALA A 227 15.33 10.98 11.55
C ALA A 227 16.08 12.00 10.66
N SER A 228 17.27 12.45 11.07
CA SER A 228 18.08 13.39 10.28
C SER A 228 18.52 12.82 8.94
N GLU A 229 18.85 11.52 8.86
CA GLU A 229 19.19 10.88 7.59
C GLU A 229 17.95 10.68 6.72
N ALA A 230 16.83 10.23 7.30
CA ALA A 230 15.57 10.09 6.57
C ALA A 230 15.07 11.42 5.98
N LEU A 231 15.24 12.54 6.70
CA LEU A 231 14.94 13.88 6.17
C LEU A 231 15.85 14.27 5.00
N ARG A 232 17.14 13.91 5.04
CA ARG A 232 18.06 14.10 3.90
C ARG A 232 17.66 13.25 2.69
N ILE A 233 17.25 12.00 2.92
CA ILE A 233 16.73 11.12 1.87
C ILE A 233 15.46 11.73 1.25
N LEU A 234 14.52 12.17 2.08
CA LEU A 234 13.30 12.85 1.65
C LEU A 234 13.63 14.08 0.78
N GLN A 235 14.58 14.91 1.21
CA GLN A 235 15.01 16.10 0.47
C GLN A 235 15.61 15.73 -0.89
N LYS A 236 16.52 14.75 -0.94
CA LYS A 236 17.08 14.22 -2.19
C LYS A 236 16.00 13.71 -3.14
N CYS A 237 14.96 13.06 -2.60
CA CYS A 237 13.81 12.62 -3.39
C CYS A 237 12.98 13.78 -3.93
N LYS A 238 12.79 14.84 -3.13
CA LYS A 238 12.08 16.05 -3.57
C LYS A 238 12.81 16.72 -4.74
N GLU A 239 14.14 16.85 -4.64
CA GLU A 239 15.03 17.39 -5.67
C GLU A 239 15.01 16.55 -6.95
N ALA A 240 14.96 15.22 -6.81
CA ALA A 240 14.81 14.29 -7.93
C ALA A 240 13.39 14.25 -8.54
N GLY A 241 12.47 15.11 -8.11
CA GLY A 241 11.11 15.18 -8.64
C GLY A 241 10.19 14.02 -8.23
N LEU A 242 10.52 13.28 -7.17
CA LEU A 242 9.70 12.17 -6.68
C LEU A 242 8.53 12.70 -5.83
N ALA A 243 7.34 12.13 -6.03
CA ALA A 243 6.20 12.39 -5.16
C ALA A 243 6.26 11.53 -3.91
N GLN A 244 5.92 12.13 -2.78
CA GLN A 244 5.78 11.42 -1.52
C GLN A 244 4.39 10.80 -1.45
N THR A 245 4.36 9.49 -1.25
CA THR A 245 3.16 8.77 -0.83
C THR A 245 3.43 8.10 0.51
N GLY A 246 2.38 7.75 1.24
CA GLY A 246 2.53 7.07 2.52
C GLY A 246 1.31 6.21 2.83
N ASP A 247 1.40 5.50 3.95
CA ASP A 247 0.28 4.73 4.48
C ASP A 247 -0.95 5.63 4.68
N ASN A 248 -2.13 5.13 4.32
CA ASN A 248 -3.40 5.85 4.38
C ASN A 248 -4.00 5.85 5.80
N VAL A 249 -3.23 6.34 6.76
CA VAL A 249 -3.58 6.44 8.18
C VAL A 249 -3.07 7.74 8.79
N GLN A 250 -3.69 8.20 9.88
CA GLN A 250 -3.25 9.42 10.59
C GLN A 250 -2.13 9.14 11.59
N ARG A 251 -2.17 8.00 12.28
CA ARG A 251 -1.21 7.62 13.32
C ARG A 251 -0.39 6.40 12.94
N ASN A 252 0.85 6.38 13.43
CA ASN A 252 1.79 5.27 13.27
C ASN A 252 1.87 4.75 11.82
N LEU A 253 2.05 5.67 10.86
CA LEU A 253 2.23 5.29 9.47
C LEU A 253 3.32 4.21 9.37
N SER A 254 3.10 3.21 8.51
CA SER A 254 4.03 2.11 8.33
C SER A 254 5.11 2.40 7.28
N TYR A 255 4.87 3.32 6.34
CA TYR A 255 5.83 3.67 5.30
C TYR A 255 5.64 5.08 4.72
N ILE A 256 6.70 5.59 4.12
CA ILE A 256 6.73 6.68 3.14
C ILE A 256 7.45 6.17 1.89
N CYS A 257 6.76 6.21 0.75
CA CYS A 257 7.33 5.88 -0.55
C CYS A 257 7.67 7.15 -1.32
N ASN A 258 8.84 7.16 -1.96
CA ASN A 258 9.32 8.25 -2.82
C ASN A 258 9.20 7.83 -4.28
N CYS A 259 8.03 8.10 -4.86
CA CYS A 259 7.54 7.49 -6.09
C CYS A 259 7.78 8.36 -7.32
N CYS A 260 8.17 7.72 -8.43
CA CYS A 260 8.16 8.31 -9.77
C CYS A 260 6.91 7.85 -10.54
N GLY A 261 6.41 8.69 -11.45
CA GLY A 261 5.27 8.35 -12.30
C GLY A 261 5.56 7.27 -13.35
N CYS A 262 6.83 6.89 -13.55
CA CYS A 262 7.25 5.92 -14.57
C CYS A 262 7.45 4.50 -14.05
N CYS A 263 7.83 4.30 -12.78
CA CYS A 263 8.07 2.94 -12.23
C CYS A 263 7.03 2.53 -11.19
N CYS A 264 6.46 3.47 -10.43
CA CYS A 264 5.55 3.13 -9.34
C CYS A 264 4.24 2.54 -9.88
N SER A 265 3.92 1.32 -9.47
CA SER A 265 2.70 0.62 -9.89
C SER A 265 1.43 1.40 -9.55
N MET A 266 1.35 2.07 -8.39
CA MET A 266 0.17 2.89 -8.06
C MET A 266 -0.02 4.07 -9.03
N PHE A 267 1.07 4.78 -9.37
CA PHE A 267 0.99 5.88 -10.33
C PHE A 267 0.74 5.39 -11.76
N GLN A 268 1.27 4.23 -12.14
CA GLN A 268 0.98 3.60 -13.41
C GLN A 268 -0.49 3.16 -13.52
N SER A 269 -1.09 2.66 -12.44
CA SER A 269 -2.54 2.39 -12.39
C SER A 269 -3.38 3.66 -12.59
N VAL A 270 -2.97 4.80 -12.00
CA VAL A 270 -3.63 6.10 -12.26
C VAL A 270 -3.51 6.51 -13.73
N ARG A 271 -2.30 6.41 -14.30
CA ARG A 271 -1.99 6.95 -15.65
C ARG A 271 -2.42 6.07 -16.81
N ARG A 272 -2.19 4.75 -16.73
CA ARG A 272 -2.41 3.79 -17.82
C ARG A 272 -3.75 3.09 -17.69
N LEU A 273 -4.11 2.70 -16.47
CA LEU A 273 -5.35 1.94 -16.21
C LEU A 273 -6.52 2.86 -15.83
N HIS A 274 -6.33 4.18 -15.86
CA HIS A 274 -7.35 5.18 -15.53
C HIS A 274 -7.98 5.00 -14.13
N MET A 275 -7.26 4.35 -13.22
CA MET A 275 -7.70 4.12 -11.84
C MET A 275 -7.45 5.35 -10.98
N ARG A 276 -8.23 6.41 -11.22
CA ARG A 276 -8.06 7.73 -10.59
C ARG A 276 -8.05 7.66 -9.05
N GLY A 277 -8.74 6.66 -8.49
CA GLY A 277 -8.82 6.41 -7.05
C GLY A 277 -7.69 5.56 -6.46
N ALA A 278 -6.70 5.10 -7.24
CA ALA A 278 -5.67 4.17 -6.74
C ALA A 278 -4.76 4.77 -5.64
N ILE A 279 -4.64 6.11 -5.58
CA ILE A 279 -3.94 6.84 -4.53
C ILE A 279 -4.91 7.85 -3.92
N VAL A 280 -5.12 7.80 -2.61
CA VAL A 280 -5.96 8.79 -1.93
C VAL A 280 -5.30 10.16 -2.02
N THR A 281 -6.06 11.16 -2.49
CA THR A 281 -5.55 12.53 -2.66
C THR A 281 -5.24 13.20 -1.31
N SER A 282 -4.29 14.14 -1.30
CA SER A 282 -4.12 15.07 -0.18
C SER A 282 -5.24 16.11 -0.14
N ASN A 283 -5.29 16.94 0.91
CA ASN A 283 -6.24 18.05 1.00
C ASN A 283 -5.98 19.23 0.04
N TRP A 284 -5.07 19.08 -0.93
CA TRP A 284 -4.57 20.15 -1.77
C TRP A 284 -4.78 19.89 -3.27
N LEU A 285 -4.87 20.98 -4.03
CA LEU A 285 -4.99 21.01 -5.49
C LEU A 285 -3.98 21.98 -6.08
N ALA A 286 -3.39 21.62 -7.22
CA ALA A 286 -2.53 22.52 -7.98
C ALA A 286 -3.36 23.58 -8.69
N GLY A 287 -3.14 24.85 -8.33
CA GLY A 287 -3.63 26.03 -9.04
C GLY A 287 -2.57 26.59 -9.97
N LEU A 288 -3.00 27.14 -11.10
CA LEU A 288 -2.13 27.73 -12.10
C LEU A 288 -2.41 29.23 -12.27
N ASP A 289 -1.35 30.02 -12.21
CA ASP A 289 -1.36 31.43 -12.59
C ASP A 289 -0.96 31.57 -14.08
N ALA A 290 -1.98 31.80 -14.92
CA ALA A 290 -1.80 31.95 -16.36
C ALA A 290 -0.94 33.17 -16.74
N SER A 291 -0.85 34.20 -15.89
CA SER A 291 -0.07 35.42 -16.17
C SER A 291 1.44 35.17 -16.11
N LYS A 292 1.87 34.30 -15.19
CA LYS A 292 3.26 33.86 -15.00
C LYS A 292 3.65 32.73 -15.93
N CYS A 293 2.67 31.94 -16.39
CA CYS A 293 2.92 30.81 -17.28
C CYS A 293 3.58 31.26 -18.60
N ARG A 294 4.56 30.47 -19.05
CA ARG A 294 5.23 30.61 -20.37
C ARG A 294 5.20 29.31 -21.17
N ARG A 295 4.34 28.35 -20.78
CA ARG A 295 4.15 27.08 -21.49
C ARG A 295 5.44 26.26 -21.72
N CYS A 296 6.39 26.29 -20.78
CA CYS A 296 7.65 25.53 -20.92
C CYS A 296 7.51 24.00 -20.77
N GLY A 297 6.36 23.51 -20.29
CA GLY A 297 6.07 22.06 -20.19
C GLY A 297 6.72 21.32 -19.01
N LYS A 298 7.57 21.95 -18.20
CA LYS A 298 8.25 21.29 -17.07
C LYS A 298 7.27 20.67 -16.05
N CYS A 299 6.18 21.37 -15.74
CA CYS A 299 5.14 20.85 -14.85
C CYS A 299 4.35 19.67 -15.44
N VAL A 300 4.16 19.64 -16.77
CA VAL A 300 3.52 18.53 -17.50
C VAL A 300 4.40 17.29 -17.37
N ALA A 301 5.69 17.41 -17.68
CA ALA A 301 6.65 16.31 -17.59
C ALA A 301 6.85 15.80 -16.15
N ALA A 302 6.83 16.71 -15.17
CA ALA A 302 7.06 16.37 -13.76
C ALA A 302 5.83 15.76 -13.06
N CYS A 303 4.61 15.90 -13.60
CA CYS A 303 3.40 15.44 -12.92
C CYS A 303 3.34 13.91 -12.88
N PRO A 304 3.50 13.26 -11.70
CA PRO A 304 3.56 11.81 -11.63
C PRO A 304 2.20 11.13 -11.86
N ALA A 305 1.10 11.87 -11.70
CA ALA A 305 -0.25 11.41 -11.98
C ALA A 305 -0.73 11.72 -13.41
N GLY A 306 0.03 12.50 -14.19
CA GLY A 306 -0.38 12.94 -15.53
C GLY A 306 -1.56 13.93 -15.53
N ALA A 307 -1.79 14.64 -14.43
CA ALA A 307 -2.94 15.55 -14.26
C ALA A 307 -2.78 16.91 -14.97
N ILE A 308 -1.60 17.24 -15.52
CA ILE A 308 -1.33 18.53 -16.15
C ILE A 308 -1.12 18.33 -17.65
N SER A 309 -1.82 19.09 -18.49
CA SER A 309 -1.72 19.03 -19.95
C SER A 309 -1.69 20.42 -20.59
N PHE A 310 -1.29 20.51 -21.86
CA PHE A 310 -1.31 21.76 -22.61
C PHE A 310 -2.72 22.11 -23.09
N VAL A 311 -3.08 23.39 -23.05
CA VAL A 311 -4.34 23.88 -23.64
C VAL A 311 -4.13 24.17 -25.13
N ASN A 312 -4.85 23.50 -26.03
CA ASN A 312 -4.66 23.67 -27.47
C ASN A 312 -5.25 24.98 -28.01
N GLN A 313 -6.32 25.50 -27.40
CA GLN A 313 -6.89 26.81 -27.71
C GLN A 313 -7.31 27.52 -26.42
N PRO A 314 -6.76 28.70 -26.09
CA PRO A 314 -7.25 29.49 -24.97
C PRO A 314 -8.61 30.08 -25.33
N GLU A 315 -9.68 29.69 -24.63
CA GLU A 315 -11.06 30.10 -24.94
C GLU A 315 -11.28 31.64 -24.89
N ASN A 316 -10.39 32.40 -24.24
CA ASN A 316 -10.62 33.80 -23.89
C ASN A 316 -9.46 34.75 -24.24
N GLY A 317 -8.67 34.48 -25.28
CA GLY A 317 -7.52 35.34 -25.66
C GLY A 317 -6.37 35.37 -24.66
N LEU A 318 -6.41 34.50 -23.64
CA LEU A 318 -5.33 34.29 -22.67
C LEU A 318 -4.11 33.67 -23.34
N LYS A 319 -2.91 33.93 -22.80
CA LYS A 319 -1.66 33.34 -23.31
C LYS A 319 -1.75 31.81 -23.31
N PRO A 320 -1.08 31.11 -24.25
CA PRO A 320 -0.96 29.65 -24.24
C PRO A 320 -0.52 29.17 -22.86
N SER A 321 -1.33 28.34 -22.21
CA SER A 321 -1.11 27.88 -20.84
C SER A 321 -1.22 26.35 -20.73
N VAL A 322 -1.06 25.84 -19.53
CA VAL A 322 -1.38 24.46 -19.16
C VAL A 322 -2.71 24.42 -18.40
N ILE A 323 -3.30 23.25 -18.23
CA ILE A 323 -4.47 23.02 -17.39
C ILE A 323 -4.18 21.86 -16.44
N CYS A 324 -4.75 21.90 -15.24
CA CYS A 324 -4.72 20.80 -14.29
C CYS A 324 -6.10 20.16 -14.21
N ASP A 325 -6.20 18.87 -14.52
CA ASP A 325 -7.40 18.07 -14.25
C ASP A 325 -7.48 17.80 -12.73
N GLU A 326 -8.41 18.46 -12.06
CA GLU A 326 -8.59 18.34 -10.61
C GLU A 326 -9.00 16.92 -10.18
N SER A 327 -9.62 16.14 -11.08
CA SER A 327 -10.03 14.76 -10.81
C SER A 327 -8.86 13.76 -10.86
N LEU A 328 -7.74 14.14 -11.48
CA LEU A 328 -6.50 13.35 -11.51
C LEU A 328 -5.42 13.91 -10.57
N CYS A 329 -5.52 15.19 -10.21
CA CYS A 329 -4.55 15.83 -9.35
C CYS A 329 -4.57 15.20 -7.96
N LEU A 330 -3.44 14.66 -7.49
CA LEU A 330 -3.31 14.11 -6.14
C LEU A 330 -2.96 15.16 -5.07
N GLY A 331 -2.61 16.38 -5.50
CA GLY A 331 -2.16 17.45 -4.61
C GLY A 331 -0.73 17.27 -4.08
N CYS A 332 0.11 16.48 -4.74
CA CYS A 332 1.48 16.19 -4.26
C CYS A 332 2.45 17.39 -4.31
N GLY A 333 2.17 18.42 -5.12
CA GLY A 333 3.03 19.61 -5.21
C GLY A 333 4.32 19.45 -6.02
N VAL A 334 4.59 18.30 -6.65
CA VAL A 334 5.81 18.12 -7.49
C VAL A 334 5.90 19.17 -8.61
N CYS A 335 4.76 19.50 -9.22
CA CYS A 335 4.69 20.50 -10.29
C CYS A 335 5.06 21.92 -9.82
N HIS A 336 4.84 22.25 -8.55
CA HIS A 336 5.25 23.53 -7.96
C HIS A 336 6.77 23.66 -8.00
N THR A 337 7.50 22.67 -7.45
CA THR A 337 8.97 22.66 -7.47
C THR A 337 9.54 22.65 -8.91
N ALA A 338 8.84 22.02 -9.85
CA ALA A 338 9.28 21.95 -11.25
C ALA A 338 9.08 23.26 -12.03
N CYS A 339 8.27 24.20 -11.54
CA CYS A 339 7.95 25.44 -12.25
C CYS A 339 8.99 26.54 -11.94
N PRO A 340 9.85 26.92 -12.90
CA PRO A 340 10.90 27.92 -12.65
C PRO A 340 10.34 29.35 -12.49
N LEU A 341 9.09 29.59 -12.89
CA LEU A 341 8.45 30.91 -12.87
C LEU A 341 7.50 31.09 -11.68
N GLY A 342 7.40 30.10 -10.78
CA GLY A 342 6.46 30.15 -9.66
C GLY A 342 5.00 30.31 -10.09
N ALA A 343 4.63 29.76 -11.26
CA ALA A 343 3.28 29.87 -11.81
C ALA A 343 2.29 28.85 -11.21
N ILE A 344 2.77 27.95 -10.35
CA ILE A 344 1.96 26.92 -9.71
C ILE A 344 1.96 27.14 -8.21
N SER A 345 0.78 27.14 -7.58
CA SER A 345 0.60 27.16 -6.13
C SER A 345 -0.36 26.05 -5.72
N LEU A 346 -0.34 25.63 -4.46
CA LEU A 346 -1.38 24.74 -3.93
C LEU A 346 -2.49 25.54 -3.26
N ARG A 347 -3.73 25.13 -3.50
CA ARG A 347 -4.93 25.61 -2.81
C ARG A 347 -5.64 24.45 -2.12
N SER A 348 -6.36 24.74 -1.05
CA SER A 348 -7.17 23.71 -0.37
C SER A 348 -8.25 23.18 -1.31
N ARG A 349 -8.51 21.87 -1.23
CA ARG A 349 -9.71 21.27 -1.83
C ARG A 349 -10.97 21.85 -1.19
N PRO A 350 -12.07 22.01 -1.95
CA PRO A 350 -13.38 22.37 -1.40
C PRO A 350 -13.88 21.33 -0.40
N GLN A 351 -13.66 20.04 -0.71
CA GLN A 351 -13.98 18.94 0.20
C GLN A 351 -12.69 18.38 0.79
N LYS A 352 -12.58 18.41 2.12
CA LYS A 352 -11.48 17.77 2.84
C LYS A 352 -11.58 16.24 2.73
N VAL A 353 -10.43 15.62 2.54
CA VAL A 353 -10.20 14.18 2.55
C VAL A 353 -9.69 13.81 3.94
N TYR A 354 -10.48 13.04 4.66
CA TYR A 354 -10.09 12.47 5.94
C TYR A 354 -9.75 11.00 5.75
N VAL A 355 -8.58 10.62 6.25
CA VAL A 355 -8.08 9.25 6.18
C VAL A 355 -8.36 8.53 7.50
N PRO A 356 -8.45 7.19 7.51
CA PRO A 356 -8.59 6.41 8.74
C PRO A 356 -7.57 6.80 9.83
N GLU A 357 -7.95 6.74 11.10
CA GLU A 357 -7.06 7.15 12.20
C GLU A 357 -5.89 6.17 12.35
N THR A 358 -6.18 4.87 12.34
CA THR A 358 -5.20 3.78 12.50
C THR A 358 -5.25 2.79 11.34
N ALA A 359 -4.24 1.91 11.24
CA ALA A 359 -4.25 0.83 10.26
C ALA A 359 -5.40 -0.18 10.52
N PHE A 360 -5.87 -0.29 11.76
CA PHE A 360 -7.04 -1.10 12.09
C PHE A 360 -8.29 -0.51 11.43
N ASP A 361 -8.52 0.79 11.59
CA ASP A 361 -9.67 1.48 11.00
C ASP A 361 -9.65 1.39 9.47
N LYS A 362 -8.46 1.55 8.88
CA LYS A 362 -8.24 1.37 7.43
C LYS A 362 -8.61 -0.04 7.00
N ASN A 363 -8.10 -1.06 7.69
CA ASN A 363 -8.33 -2.46 7.35
C ASN A 363 -9.81 -2.85 7.47
N VAL A 364 -10.52 -2.36 8.49
CA VAL A 364 -11.96 -2.58 8.65
C VAL A 364 -12.75 -1.88 7.52
N ALA A 365 -12.42 -0.62 7.21
CA ALA A 365 -13.06 0.09 6.11
C ALA A 365 -12.85 -0.61 4.76
N MET A 366 -11.62 -1.03 4.47
CA MET A 366 -11.31 -1.83 3.27
C MET A 366 -12.08 -3.15 3.26
N ALA A 367 -12.16 -3.86 4.39
CA ALA A 367 -12.90 -5.12 4.46
C ALA A 367 -14.38 -4.93 4.12
N ILE A 368 -15.02 -3.91 4.68
CA ILE A 368 -16.42 -3.57 4.39
C ILE A 368 -16.62 -3.25 2.91
N GLU A 369 -15.80 -2.34 2.36
CA GLU A 369 -15.92 -1.87 0.98
C GLU A 369 -15.69 -2.98 -0.04
N ARG A 370 -14.94 -4.02 0.35
CA ARG A 370 -14.52 -5.13 -0.52
C ARG A 370 -15.26 -6.43 -0.24
N GLY A 371 -16.23 -6.44 0.68
CA GLY A 371 -16.98 -7.65 1.08
C GLY A 371 -16.11 -8.73 1.71
N LYS A 372 -15.13 -8.31 2.53
CA LYS A 372 -14.12 -9.15 3.19
C LYS A 372 -14.18 -9.06 4.73
N VAL A 373 -15.30 -8.60 5.32
CA VAL A 373 -15.43 -8.50 6.79
C VAL A 373 -15.43 -9.89 7.41
N ALA A 374 -16.02 -10.88 6.76
CA ALA A 374 -15.98 -12.26 7.23
C ALA A 374 -14.55 -12.79 7.30
N GLU A 375 -13.73 -12.54 6.28
CA GLU A 375 -12.32 -12.93 6.22
C GLU A 375 -11.49 -12.17 7.26
N LEU A 376 -11.79 -10.89 7.49
CA LEU A 376 -11.12 -10.08 8.51
C LEU A 376 -11.48 -10.54 9.93
N LEU A 377 -12.75 -10.82 10.23
CA LEU A 377 -13.19 -11.21 11.58
C LEU A 377 -12.97 -12.70 11.87
N PHE A 378 -13.09 -13.51 10.84
CA PHE A 378 -13.13 -14.96 10.89
C PHE A 378 -12.16 -15.51 9.86
N ASP A 379 -10.88 -15.24 10.10
CA ASP A 379 -9.77 -15.87 9.39
C ASP A 379 -9.63 -17.39 9.71
N GLN A 380 -10.75 -18.01 10.13
CA GLN A 380 -11.00 -19.36 10.62
C GLN A 380 -12.32 -19.91 10.04
N PRO A 381 -12.29 -20.72 8.97
CA PRO A 381 -13.48 -21.39 8.46
C PRO A 381 -13.88 -22.67 9.21
N GLU A 382 -13.10 -23.12 10.19
CA GLU A 382 -13.15 -24.50 10.72
C GLU A 382 -13.95 -24.69 12.01
N SER A 383 -14.38 -23.62 12.69
CA SER A 383 -15.36 -23.74 13.79
C SER A 383 -16.78 -23.48 13.27
N LEU A 384 -17.72 -24.37 13.63
CA LEU A 384 -19.15 -24.22 13.32
C LEU A 384 -19.73 -22.86 13.77
N SER A 385 -19.15 -22.25 14.81
CA SER A 385 -19.51 -20.90 15.29
C SER A 385 -18.94 -19.76 14.43
N ALA A 386 -17.74 -19.91 13.84
CA ALA A 386 -17.18 -18.91 12.94
C ALA A 386 -17.89 -18.87 11.59
N ARG A 387 -18.35 -20.02 11.04
CA ARG A 387 -19.20 -20.02 9.83
C ARG A 387 -20.55 -19.37 10.05
N ALA A 388 -21.17 -19.58 11.22
CA ALA A 388 -22.42 -18.92 11.57
C ALA A 388 -22.22 -17.40 11.68
N LEU A 389 -21.18 -16.95 12.38
CA LEU A 389 -20.85 -15.53 12.51
C LEU A 389 -20.39 -14.89 11.20
N ALA A 390 -19.67 -15.62 10.35
CA ALA A 390 -19.31 -15.18 9.00
C ALA A 390 -20.55 -15.02 8.13
N ARG A 391 -21.51 -15.95 8.19
CA ARG A 391 -22.82 -15.79 7.52
C ARG A 391 -23.58 -14.57 8.06
N THR A 392 -23.54 -14.32 9.36
CA THR A 392 -24.12 -13.13 9.98
C THR A 392 -23.41 -11.84 9.53
N ALA A 393 -22.08 -11.84 9.45
CA ALA A 393 -21.29 -10.72 8.94
C ALA A 393 -21.59 -10.45 7.46
N THR A 394 -21.65 -11.48 6.63
CA THR A 394 -22.02 -11.37 5.21
C THR A 394 -23.47 -10.92 5.02
N LEU A 395 -24.40 -11.33 5.90
CA LEU A 395 -25.78 -10.83 5.92
C LEU A 395 -25.82 -9.35 6.31
N LEU A 396 -24.98 -8.91 7.27
CA LEU A 396 -24.85 -7.51 7.67
C LEU A 396 -24.24 -6.66 6.54
N GLU A 397 -23.19 -7.13 5.85
CA GLU A 397 -22.59 -6.48 4.68
C GLU A 397 -23.58 -6.28 3.52
N LYS A 398 -24.53 -7.22 3.38
CA LYS A 398 -25.57 -7.20 2.35
C LYS A 398 -26.84 -6.46 2.80
N SER A 399 -26.94 -6.07 4.07
CA SER A 399 -28.11 -5.38 4.58
C SER A 399 -28.11 -3.91 4.14
N GLY A 400 -29.21 -3.47 3.51
CA GLY A 400 -29.43 -2.09 3.09
C GLY A 400 -29.22 -1.04 4.20
N PRO A 401 -29.65 -1.29 5.45
CA PRO A 401 -29.45 -0.36 6.57
C PRO A 401 -27.99 -0.18 6.95
N VAL A 402 -27.15 -1.23 6.95
CA VAL A 402 -25.71 -1.10 7.29
C VAL A 402 -24.97 -0.36 6.18
N ARG A 403 -25.29 -0.63 4.90
CA ARG A 403 -24.76 0.15 3.78
C ARG A 403 -25.17 1.62 3.84
N ALA A 404 -26.43 1.91 4.19
CA ALA A 404 -26.94 3.27 4.35
C ALA A 404 -26.32 3.98 5.57
N LEU A 405 -26.12 3.28 6.69
CA LEU A 405 -25.51 3.82 7.90
C LEU A 405 -24.01 4.11 7.72
N LEU A 406 -23.32 3.28 6.94
CA LEU A 406 -21.91 3.47 6.56
C LEU A 406 -21.71 4.54 5.48
N ALA A 407 -22.73 4.81 4.66
CA ALA A 407 -22.73 5.88 3.65
C ALA A 407 -22.89 7.30 4.26
N LEU A 408 -23.27 7.39 5.54
CA LEU A 408 -23.34 8.66 6.26
C LEU A 408 -21.95 9.04 6.77
N LYS A 409 -21.30 10.02 6.11
CA LYS A 409 -19.92 10.49 6.39
C LYS A 409 -19.57 10.72 7.89
N PRO A 410 -20.47 11.20 8.76
CA PRO A 410 -20.17 11.37 10.19
C PRO A 410 -20.31 10.07 11.02
N VAL A 411 -21.09 9.09 10.54
CA VAL A 411 -21.48 7.89 11.29
C VAL A 411 -20.45 6.76 11.17
N LYS A 412 -19.56 6.83 10.17
CA LYS A 412 -18.42 5.91 9.97
C LYS A 412 -17.62 5.76 11.28
N SER A 413 -17.35 6.84 12.02
CA SER A 413 -16.57 6.83 13.28
C SER A 413 -17.30 6.21 14.49
N ILE A 414 -18.61 6.45 14.65
CA ILE A 414 -19.38 6.01 15.84
C ILE A 414 -19.83 4.55 15.70
N PHE A 415 -20.26 4.14 14.50
CA PHE A 415 -20.61 2.75 14.23
C PHE A 415 -19.38 1.84 14.24
N LEU A 416 -18.25 2.31 13.71
CA LEU A 416 -16.97 1.63 13.87
C LEU A 416 -16.60 1.53 15.35
N LYS A 417 -16.73 2.58 16.17
CA LYS A 417 -16.53 2.47 17.64
C LYS A 417 -17.40 1.39 18.30
N GLY A 418 -18.65 1.22 17.87
CA GLY A 418 -19.56 0.16 18.38
C GLY A 418 -19.11 -1.26 18.02
N LEU A 419 -18.80 -1.49 16.74
CA LEU A 419 -18.22 -2.77 16.25
C LEU A 419 -16.83 -3.04 16.83
N VAL A 420 -16.02 -2.00 16.96
CA VAL A 420 -14.71 -1.97 17.60
C VAL A 420 -14.82 -2.36 19.06
N THR A 421 -15.87 -1.97 19.79
CA THR A 421 -16.04 -2.37 21.20
C THR A 421 -16.34 -3.86 21.32
N GLY A 422 -17.13 -4.42 20.39
CA GLY A 422 -17.39 -5.87 20.29
C GLY A 422 -16.20 -6.70 19.80
N ALA A 423 -15.41 -6.17 18.85
CA ALA A 423 -14.21 -6.82 18.34
C ALA A 423 -12.99 -6.67 19.27
N LYS A 424 -12.85 -5.53 19.97
CA LYS A 424 -11.80 -5.27 20.99
C LYS A 424 -11.91 -6.23 22.19
N ALA A 425 -13.10 -6.75 22.49
CA ALA A 425 -13.27 -7.79 23.50
C ALA A 425 -12.63 -9.14 23.08
N ARG A 426 -12.51 -9.42 21.78
CA ARG A 426 -11.88 -10.63 21.21
C ARG A 426 -10.42 -10.44 20.77
N MET A 427 -10.00 -9.21 20.43
CA MET A 427 -8.65 -8.90 19.92
C MET A 427 -7.73 -8.23 20.96
N LYS A 428 -8.01 -8.42 22.26
CA LYS A 428 -7.29 -7.75 23.37
C LYS A 428 -5.77 -8.03 23.37
N GLU A 429 -5.33 -9.10 22.70
CA GLU A 429 -3.91 -9.44 22.55
C GLU A 429 -3.20 -8.71 21.39
N ILE A 430 -3.93 -8.14 20.42
CA ILE A 430 -3.36 -7.57 19.18
C ILE A 430 -3.42 -6.04 19.13
N ARG A 431 -4.25 -5.43 19.98
CA ARG A 431 -4.42 -3.98 20.08
C ARG A 431 -3.11 -3.16 20.25
N PRO A 432 -2.08 -3.63 20.98
CA PRO A 432 -0.79 -2.91 21.07
C PRO A 432 0.00 -2.83 19.74
N TYR A 433 -0.36 -3.61 18.72
CA TYR A 433 0.38 -3.67 17.45
C TYR A 433 -0.10 -2.63 16.41
N ILE A 434 -1.23 -1.94 16.65
CA ILE A 434 -1.91 -1.11 15.64
C ILE A 434 -2.29 0.30 16.17
N GLU A 435 -2.42 0.48 17.49
CA GLU A 435 -2.59 1.78 18.18
C GLU A 435 -1.24 2.39 18.56
#